data_AF-A0A9E4EH07-F1
#
_entry.id   AF-A0A9E4EH07-F1
#
_cell.length_a   1.000
_cell.length_b   1.000
_cell.length_c   1.000
_cell.angle_alpha   90.00
_cell.angle_beta   90.00
_cell.angle_gamma   90.00
#
_symmetry.space_group_name_H-M   'P 1'
#
loop_
_entity.id
_entity.type
_entity.pdbx_description
1 polymer ?
#
loop_
_entity_poly.entity_id
_entity_poly.type
_entity_poly.pdbx_seq_one_letter_code
_entity_poly.pdbx_strand_id
1 'polypeptide(L)' 'MPTVAVEGQFRFVVNTRENTFEPPHVHVWVGNEDVCRIELNGGTYMDQPPPGNFRDIMQAYARHAAEIRETWDAIHRR' A
#
# COMPACT_ATOMS: atom_id res chain seq x y z
N MET A 1 -2.28 2.11 -12.39
CA MET A 1 -1.81 1.76 -11.04
C MET A 1 -1.82 0.24 -10.97
N PRO A 2 -0.67 -0.45 -11.05
CA PRO A 2 -0.66 -1.90 -10.92
C PRO A 2 -1.12 -2.32 -9.52
N THR A 3 -2.02 -3.29 -9.48
CA THR A 3 -2.27 -4.05 -8.25
C THR A 3 -1.09 -4.98 -8.04
N VAL A 4 -0.43 -4.82 -6.89
CA VAL A 4 0.74 -5.62 -6.50
C VAL A 4 0.28 -6.91 -5.84
N ALA A 5 -0.63 -6.80 -4.88
CA ALA A 5 -1.14 -7.95 -4.13
C ALA A 5 -2.63 -7.81 -3.83
N VAL A 6 -3.29 -8.95 -3.63
CA VAL A 6 -4.68 -9.03 -3.20
C VAL A 6 -4.78 -10.04 -2.06
N GLU A 7 -5.30 -9.63 -0.92
CA GLU A 7 -5.60 -10.52 0.20
C GLU A 7 -6.99 -10.23 0.76
N GLY A 8 -7.90 -11.21 0.64
CA GLY A 8 -9.29 -11.05 1.04
C GLY A 8 -9.93 -9.88 0.29
N GLN A 9 -10.38 -8.86 1.03
CA GLN A 9 -10.98 -7.65 0.46
C GLN A 9 -9.97 -6.54 0.13
N PHE A 10 -8.71 -6.71 0.52
CA PHE A 10 -7.67 -5.68 0.40
C PHE A 10 -6.90 -5.85 -0.90
N ARG A 11 -6.76 -4.75 -1.65
CA ARG A 11 -5.91 -4.68 -2.84
C ARG A 11 -4.81 -3.65 -2.60
N PHE A 12 -3.56 -4.07 -2.71
CA PHE A 12 -2.39 -3.22 -2.55
C PHE A 12 -1.98 -2.71 -3.92
N VAL A 13 -1.93 -1.39 -4.07
CA VAL A 13 -1.74 -0.71 -5.36
C VAL A 13 -0.62 0.31 -5.22
N VAL A 14 0.36 0.23 -6.13
CA VAL A 14 1.42 1.25 -6.22
C VAL A 14 1.11 2.15 -7.41
N ASN A 15 1.18 3.46 -7.22
CA ASN A 15 0.99 4.39 -8.32
C ASN A 15 2.24 4.45 -9.19
N THR A 16 2.07 4.61 -10.51
CA THR A 16 3.21 4.72 -11.44
C THR A 16 3.81 6.13 -11.50
N ARG A 17 3.14 7.09 -10.87
CA ARG A 17 3.54 8.50 -10.77
C ARG A 17 3.10 9.00 -9.41
N GLU A 18 4.07 9.27 -8.55
CA GLU A 18 3.87 9.86 -7.22
C GLU A 18 4.64 11.18 -7.11
N ASN A 19 4.22 12.06 -6.19
CA ASN A 19 4.96 13.27 -5.89
C ASN A 19 6.33 12.89 -5.31
N THR A 20 7.40 13.52 -5.81
CA THR A 20 8.77 13.28 -5.35
C THR A 20 9.02 13.62 -3.87
N PHE A 21 8.10 14.33 -3.23
CA PHE A 21 8.18 14.73 -1.82
C PHE A 21 7.49 13.73 -0.87
N GLU A 22 6.73 12.78 -1.40
CA GLU A 22 6.08 11.76 -0.57
C GLU A 22 7.04 10.59 -0.33
N PRO A 23 7.06 10.03 0.89
CA PRO A 23 7.82 8.82 1.15
C PRO A 23 7.25 7.66 0.31
N PRO A 24 8.04 6.61 0.04
CA PRO A 24 7.56 5.38 -0.59
C PRO A 24 6.32 4.84 0.10
N HIS A 25 5.24 4.61 -0.63
CA HIS A 25 3.98 4.15 -0.06
C HIS A 25 3.22 3.21 -0.99
N VAL A 26 2.22 2.54 -0.42
CA VAL A 26 1.24 1.73 -1.14
C VAL A 26 -0.17 2.16 -0.77
N HIS A 27 -1.06 2.18 -1.75
CA HIS A 27 -2.48 2.41 -1.55
C HIS A 27 -3.19 1.10 -1.23
N VAL A 28 -4.07 1.13 -0.24
CA VAL A 28 -4.91 0.01 0.14
C VAL A 28 -6.33 0.30 -0.32
N TRP A 29 -6.83 -0.57 -1.20
CA TRP A 29 -8.18 -0.46 -1.74
C TRP A 29 -9.09 -1.55 -1.19
N VAL A 30 -10.32 -1.19 -0.85
CA VAL A 30 -11.40 -2.13 -0.50
C VAL A 30 -12.58 -1.87 -1.45
N GLY A 31 -13.01 -2.90 -2.19
CA GLY A 31 -13.97 -2.69 -3.27
C GLY A 31 -13.45 -1.67 -4.27
N ASN A 32 -14.15 -0.56 -4.49
CA ASN A 32 -13.75 0.53 -5.39
C ASN A 32 -13.27 1.79 -4.65
N GLU A 33 -12.92 1.68 -3.37
CA GLU A 33 -12.50 2.80 -2.53
C GLU A 33 -11.04 2.67 -2.10
N ASP A 34 -10.29 3.76 -2.23
CA ASP A 34 -8.95 3.91 -1.65
C ASP A 34 -9.10 4.29 -0.18
N VAL A 35 -8.84 3.35 0.72
CA VAL A 35 -9.21 3.50 2.13
C VAL A 35 -8.08 4.00 3.01
N CYS A 36 -6.83 3.79 2.61
CA CYS A 36 -5.64 4.35 3.28
C CYS A 36 -4.36 4.11 2.49
N ARG A 37 -3.30 4.83 2.86
CA ARG A 37 -1.93 4.57 2.42
C ARG A 37 -1.06 4.03 3.55
N ILE A 38 -0.11 3.17 3.21
CA ILE A 38 0.92 2.64 4.12
C ILE A 38 2.28 3.06 3.59
N GLU A 39 3.07 3.71 4.44
CA GLU A 39 4.47 4.09 4.18
C GLU A 39 5.37 2.86 4.27
N LEU A 40 6.24 2.64 3.27
CA LEU A 40 6.97 1.38 3.08
C LEU A 40 8.25 1.28 3.90
N ASN A 41 8.87 2.37 4.35
CA ASN A 41 10.12 2.29 5.11
C ASN A 41 9.87 1.93 6.59
N GLY A 42 8.78 2.41 7.16
CA GLY A 42 8.36 2.18 8.55
C GLY A 42 7.18 1.23 8.69
N GLY A 43 6.45 0.94 7.61
CA GLY A 43 5.25 0.10 7.67
C GLY A 43 4.15 0.73 8.51
N THR A 44 3.98 2.06 8.44
CA THR A 44 2.97 2.79 9.19
C THR A 44 1.93 3.41 8.28
N TYR A 45 0.71 3.54 8.78
CA TYR A 45 -0.34 4.27 8.07
C TYR A 45 0.04 5.74 7.87
N MET A 46 -0.16 6.25 6.65
CA MET A 46 -0.05 7.67 6.34
C MET A 46 -1.39 8.40 6.52
N ASP A 47 -2.50 7.69 6.34
CA ASP A 47 -3.86 8.19 6.55
C ASP A 47 -4.58 7.31 7.57
N GLN A 48 -5.60 7.86 8.22
CA GLN A 48 -6.41 7.08 9.16
C GLN A 48 -7.22 6.01 8.41
N PRO A 49 -6.98 4.71 8.63
CA PRO A 49 -7.73 3.67 7.95
C PRO A 49 -9.15 3.55 8.54
N PRO A 50 -10.07 2.86 7.84
CA PRO A 50 -11.44 2.71 8.29
C PRO A 50 -11.53 1.95 9.63
N PRO A 51 -12.47 2.34 10.52
CA PRO A 51 -12.68 1.68 11.80
C PRO A 51 -12.95 0.19 11.62
N GLY A 52 -12.29 -0.63 12.45
CA GLY A 52 -12.43 -2.09 12.45
C GLY A 52 -11.39 -2.86 11.61
N ASN A 53 -10.82 -2.26 10.56
CA ASN A 53 -9.93 -3.00 9.63
C ASN A 53 -8.43 -2.79 9.88
N PHE A 54 -8.06 -1.97 10.87
CA PHE A 54 -6.67 -1.56 11.15
C PHE A 54 -5.70 -2.74 11.29
N ARG A 55 -6.08 -3.77 12.04
CA ARG A 55 -5.20 -4.90 12.32
C ARG A 55 -5.08 -5.82 11.10
N ASP A 56 -6.19 -6.05 10.42
CA ASP A 56 -6.27 -6.99 9.30
C ASP A 56 -5.51 -6.45 8.09
N ILE A 57 -5.63 -5.15 7.80
CA ILE A 57 -4.85 -4.48 6.76
C ILE A 57 -3.35 -4.59 7.04
N MET A 58 -2.91 -4.34 8.27
CA MET A 58 -1.48 -4.45 8.63
C MET A 58 -0.96 -5.89 8.53
N GLN A 59 -1.78 -6.88 8.89
CA GLN A 59 -1.39 -8.29 8.76
C GLN A 59 -1.28 -8.72 7.29
N ALA A 60 -2.24 -8.33 6.46
CA ALA A 60 -2.18 -8.57 5.02
C ALA A 60 -0.97 -7.86 4.39
N TYR A 61 -0.76 -6.58 4.74
CA TYR A 61 0.42 -5.82 4.31
C TYR A 61 1.72 -6.53 4.69
N ALA A 62 1.86 -6.98 5.94
CA ALA A 62 3.10 -7.62 6.41
C ALA A 62 3.45 -8.89 5.61
N ARG A 63 2.46 -9.63 5.10
CA ARG A 63 2.69 -10.82 4.26
C ARG A 63 3.16 -10.47 2.84
N HIS A 64 2.78 -9.30 2.34
CA HIS A 64 3.11 -8.84 0.99
C HIS A 64 4.15 -7.71 0.95
N ALA A 65 4.67 -7.28 2.11
CA ALA A 65 5.54 -6.11 2.22
C ALA A 65 6.78 -6.17 1.31
N ALA A 66 7.39 -7.36 1.17
CA ALA A 66 8.54 -7.56 0.29
C ALA A 66 8.19 -7.34 -1.19
N GLU A 67 7.08 -7.92 -1.65
CA GLU A 67 6.60 -7.81 -3.04
C GLU A 67 6.16 -6.37 -3.37
N ILE A 68 5.49 -5.71 -2.42
CA ILE A 68 5.11 -4.30 -2.49
C ILE A 68 6.36 -3.42 -2.62
N ARG A 69 7.38 -3.67 -1.79
CA ARG A 69 8.62 -2.90 -1.85
C ARG A 69 9.35 -3.09 -3.16
N GLU A 70 9.51 -4.33 -3.62
CA GLU A 70 10.16 -4.65 -4.88
C GLU A 70 9.45 -3.97 -6.06
N THR A 71 8.12 -4.02 -6.08
CA THR A 71 7.33 -3.40 -7.14
C THR A 71 7.43 -1.88 -7.10
N TRP A 72 7.38 -1.27 -5.91
CA TRP A 72 7.58 0.17 -5.77
C TRP A 72 8.96 0.60 -6.27
N ASP A 73 10.02 -0.13 -5.89
CA ASP A 73 11.38 0.15 -6.37
C ASP A 73 11.50 -0.05 -7.88
N ALA A 74 10.88 -1.07 -8.47
CA ALA A 74 10.91 -1.30 -9.91
C ALA A 74 10.23 -0.18 -10.72
N ILE A 75 9.17 0.40 -10.17
CA ILE A 75 8.40 1.49 -10.80
C ILE A 75 9.11 2.84 -10.63
N HIS A 76 9.67 3.10 -9.44
CA HIS A 76 10.18 4.42 -9.06
C HIS A 76 11.70 4.57 -9.10
N ARG A 77 12.45 3.50 -9.40
CA ARG A 77 13.87 3.63 -9.79
C ARG A 77 13.97 4.43 -11.09
N ARG A 78 14.32 5.70 -10.92
CA ARG A 78 15.10 6.50 -11.86
C ARG A 78 16.58 6.34 -11.55
#